data_AF-A0A833ASW4-F1
#
_entry.id   AF-A0A833ASW4-F1
#
_cell.length_a   1.000
_cell.length_b   1.000
_cell.length_c   1.000
_cell.angle_alpha   90.00
_cell.angle_beta   90.00
_cell.angle_gamma   90.00
#
_symmetry.space_group_name_H-M   'P 1'
#
loop_
_entity.id
_entity.type
_entity.pdbx_description
1 polymer ?
#
loop_
_entity_poly.entity_id
_entity_poly.type
_entity_poly.pdbx_seq_one_letter_code
_entity_poly.pdbx_strand_id
1 'polypeptide(L)'
;MVNTALSSTLNKRELERLVSRLNRIGIALSSEHQLHRLLDLIVSEARSITNADGGSLYVRDGDKLKFAVAQTTSLAGRNGKVTGF
;
A
#
# COMPACT_ATOMS: atom_id res chain seq x y z
N MET A 1 7.88 -21.31 -31.90
CA MET A 1 9.06 -20.83 -31.13
C MET A 1 9.03 -19.33 -30.81
N VAL A 2 8.35 -18.48 -31.59
CA VAL A 2 8.32 -17.00 -31.35
C VAL A 2 7.49 -16.59 -30.11
N ASN A 3 6.46 -17.36 -29.74
CA ASN A 3 5.55 -16.96 -28.65
C ASN A 3 6.16 -17.10 -27.24
N THR A 4 7.03 -18.08 -27.01
CA THR A 4 7.60 -18.38 -25.68
C THR A 4 8.65 -17.33 -25.23
N ALA A 5 9.47 -16.84 -26.16
CA ALA A 5 10.48 -15.82 -25.88
C ALA A 5 9.87 -14.43 -25.63
N LEU A 6 8.72 -14.14 -26.25
CA LEU A 6 7.97 -12.91 -26.02
C LEU A 6 7.32 -12.91 -24.62
N SER A 7 6.68 -14.03 -24.22
CA SER A 7 6.13 -14.19 -22.86
C SER A 7 7.20 -14.13 -21.77
N SER A 8 8.38 -14.75 -21.96
CA SER A 8 9.45 -14.66 -20.94
C SER A 8 10.01 -13.25 -20.79
N THR A 9 10.09 -12.49 -21.90
CA THR A 9 10.52 -11.07 -21.89
C THR A 9 9.49 -10.16 -21.24
N LEU A 10 8.19 -10.39 -21.50
CA LEU A 10 7.09 -9.66 -20.86
C LEU A 10 7.07 -9.87 -19.34
N ASN A 11 7.19 -11.12 -18.89
CA ASN A 11 7.23 -11.47 -17.46
C ASN A 11 8.42 -10.83 -16.74
N LYS A 12 9.59 -10.77 -17.39
CA LYS A 12 10.79 -10.10 -16.83
C LYS A 12 10.55 -8.60 -16.61
N ARG A 13 9.93 -7.91 -17.58
CA ARG A 13 9.61 -6.48 -17.46
C ARG A 13 8.57 -6.21 -16.38
N GLU A 14 7.59 -7.08 -16.23
CA GLU A 14 6.59 -6.98 -15.15
C GLU A 14 7.23 -7.15 -13.77
N LEU A 15 8.13 -8.13 -13.63
CA LEU A 15 8.89 -8.33 -12.40
C LEU A 15 9.79 -7.12 -12.07
N GLU A 16 10.51 -6.59 -13.06
CA GLU A 16 11.34 -5.39 -12.89
C GLU A 16 10.51 -4.18 -12.44
N ARG A 17 9.30 -4.00 -13.01
CA ARG A 17 8.37 -2.95 -12.58
C ARG A 17 7.89 -3.16 -11.15
N LEU A 18 7.53 -4.39 -10.77
CA LEU A 18 7.08 -4.71 -9.42
C LEU A 18 8.19 -4.45 -8.39
N VAL A 19 9.42 -4.91 -8.66
CA VAL A 19 10.59 -4.68 -7.79
C VAL A 19 10.89 -3.18 -7.68
N SER A 20 10.88 -2.45 -8.81
CA SER A 20 11.10 -1.00 -8.80
C SER A 20 10.03 -0.26 -7.97
N ARG A 21 8.77 -0.67 -8.11
CA ARG A 21 7.65 -0.13 -7.33
C ARG A 21 7.82 -0.41 -5.84
N LEU A 22 8.11 -1.65 -5.45
CA LEU A 22 8.33 -2.02 -4.06
C LEU A 22 9.52 -1.29 -3.42
N ASN A 23 10.62 -1.08 -4.16
CA ASN A 23 11.74 -0.28 -3.68
C ASN A 23 11.35 1.18 -3.43
N ARG A 24 10.59 1.81 -4.34
CA ARG A 24 10.11 3.18 -4.14
C ARG A 24 9.22 3.30 -2.91
N ILE A 25 8.33 2.33 -2.70
CA ILE A 25 7.48 2.23 -1.51
C ILE A 25 8.33 2.11 -0.25
N GLY A 26 9.32 1.22 -0.25
CA GLY A 26 10.23 1.03 0.88
C GLY A 26 10.96 2.32 1.25
N ILE A 27 11.49 3.06 0.26
CA ILE A 27 12.15 4.35 0.46
C ILE A 27 11.18 5.39 1.06
N ALA A 28 9.96 5.49 0.51
CA ALA A 28 8.95 6.43 1.01
C ALA A 28 8.56 6.12 2.46
N LEU A 29 8.37 4.83 2.79
CA LEU A 29 8.07 4.39 4.14
C LEU A 29 9.24 4.61 5.11
N SER A 30 10.48 4.36 4.69
CA SER A 30 11.66 4.55 5.55
C SER A 30 12.04 6.01 5.79
N SER A 31 11.61 6.93 4.92
CA SER A 31 11.86 8.37 5.07
C SER A 31 10.77 9.11 5.85
N GLU A 32 9.62 8.48 6.09
CA GLU A 32 8.53 9.07 6.86
C GLU A 32 8.74 8.83 8.37
N HIS A 33 8.81 9.91 9.14
CA HIS A 33 9.05 9.88 10.58
C HIS A 33 7.80 10.20 11.40
N GLN A 34 6.73 10.72 10.77
CA GLN A 34 5.48 11.01 11.43
C GLN A 34 4.57 9.79 11.38
N LEU A 35 4.30 9.16 12.53
CA LEU A 35 3.54 7.91 12.64
C LEU A 35 2.20 7.95 11.89
N HIS A 36 1.46 9.06 11.97
CA HIS A 36 0.17 9.18 11.28
C HIS A 36 0.32 9.14 9.74
N ARG A 37 1.33 9.84 9.20
CA ARG A 37 1.63 9.84 7.76
C ARG A 37 2.15 8.49 7.31
N LEU A 38 2.97 7.85 8.14
CA LEU A 38 3.48 6.51 7.87
C LEU A 38 2.34 5.50 7.76
N LEU A 39 1.41 5.49 8.73
CA LEU A 39 0.28 4.56 8.72
C LEU A 39 -0.68 4.83 7.56
N ASP A 40 -0.91 6.11 7.21
CA ASP A 40 -1.64 6.48 6.00
C ASP A 40 -0.97 5.97 4.72
N LEU A 41 0.34 6.10 4.62
CA LEU A 41 1.12 5.65 3.48
C LEU A 41 1.08 4.12 3.36
N ILE A 42 1.23 3.39 4.49
CA ILE A 42 1.13 1.93 4.53
C ILE A 42 -0.23 1.46 4.00
N VAL A 43 -1.35 2.02 4.46
CA VAL A 43 -2.69 1.63 3.98
C VAL A 43 -2.83 1.92 2.49
N SER A 44 -2.34 3.08 2.03
CA SER A 44 -2.41 3.48 0.63
C SER A 44 -1.67 2.47 -0.26
N GLU A 45 -0.44 2.12 0.11
CA GLU A 45 0.39 1.21 -0.66
C GLU A 45 -0.11 -0.23 -0.61
N ALA A 46 -0.56 -0.71 0.55
CA ALA A 46 -1.14 -2.03 0.69
C ALA A 46 -2.38 -2.21 -0.21
N ARG A 47 -3.27 -1.22 -0.24
CA ARG A 47 -4.44 -1.21 -1.13
C ARG A 47 -4.04 -1.18 -2.60
N SER A 48 -3.07 -0.33 -2.94
CA SER A 48 -2.53 -0.19 -4.29
C SER A 48 -1.91 -1.49 -4.82
N ILE A 49 -1.21 -2.27 -3.98
CA ILE A 49 -0.59 -3.55 -4.35
C ILE A 49 -1.63 -4.66 -4.49
N THR A 50 -2.60 -4.70 -3.57
CA THR A 50 -3.64 -5.74 -3.53
C THR A 50 -4.85 -5.45 -4.41
N ASN A 51 -4.89 -4.27 -5.02
CA ASN A 51 -6.04 -3.75 -5.74
C ASN A 51 -7.33 -3.71 -4.88
N ALA A 52 -7.17 -3.48 -3.58
CA ALA A 52 -8.27 -3.43 -2.63
C ALA A 52 -8.95 -2.05 -2.62
N ASP A 53 -10.28 -2.03 -2.57
CA ASP A 53 -11.04 -0.77 -2.45
C ASP A 53 -10.77 -0.07 -1.10
N GLY A 54 -10.60 -0.83 -0.02
CA GLY A 54 -10.38 -0.27 1.31
C GLY A 54 -9.40 -1.05 2.18
N GLY A 55 -9.02 -0.45 3.30
CA GLY A 55 -8.14 -1.04 4.31
C GLY A 55 -8.08 -0.21 5.58
N SER A 56 -7.77 -0.86 6.70
CA SER A 56 -7.63 -0.22 8.01
C SER A 56 -6.43 -0.76 8.77
N LEU A 57 -5.76 0.09 9.54
CA LEU A 57 -4.72 -0.30 10.49
C LEU A 57 -5.17 -0.06 11.92
N TYR A 58 -4.72 -0.96 12.78
CA TYR A 58 -4.83 -0.86 14.22
C TYR A 58 -3.43 -0.94 14.81
N VAL A 59 -3.13 -0.09 15.79
CA VAL A 59 -1.89 -0.12 16.55
C VAL A 59 -2.17 -0.78 17.88
N ARG A 60 -1.34 -1.77 18.26
CA ARG A 60 -1.43 -2.41 19.57
C ARG A 60 -0.95 -1.44 20.66
N ASP A 61 -1.74 -1.30 21.71
CA ASP A 61 -1.40 -0.58 22.94
C ASP A 61 -1.74 -1.45 24.15
N GLY A 62 -0.70 -2.06 24.75
CA GLY A 62 -0.87 -3.12 25.75
C GLY A 62 -1.67 -4.30 25.20
N ASP A 63 -2.80 -4.60 25.83
CA ASP A 63 -3.73 -5.66 25.42
C ASP A 63 -4.91 -5.14 24.60
N LYS A 64 -4.84 -3.89 24.11
CA LYS A 64 -5.87 -3.27 23.28
C LYS A 64 -5.37 -3.01 21.87
N LEU A 65 -6.31 -2.99 20.92
CA LEU A 65 -6.09 -2.50 19.56
C LEU A 65 -6.72 -1.11 19.44
N LYS A 66 -5.88 -0.12 19.16
CA LYS A 66 -6.32 1.24 18.85
C LYS A 66 -6.50 1.38 17.34
N PHE A 67 -7.68 1.80 16.93
CA PHE A 67 -7.91 2.19 15.55
C PHE A 67 -6.99 3.36 15.19
N ALA A 68 -6.25 3.24 14.09
CA ALA A 68 -5.26 4.23 13.67
C ALA A 68 -5.65 4.92 12.37
N VAL A 69 -6.04 4.15 11.35
CA VAL A 69 -6.41 4.69 10.05
C VAL A 69 -7.35 3.72 9.33
N ALA A 70 -8.28 4.27 8.55
CA ALA A 70 -9.01 3.57 7.49
C ALA A 70 -9.06 4.41 6.23
N GLN A 71 -9.02 3.75 5.08
CA GLN A 71 -9.16 4.38 3.78
C GLN A 71 -10.02 3.49 2.87
N THR A 72 -10.91 4.11 2.11
CA THR A 72 -11.80 3.46 1.14
C THR A 72 -11.96 4.36 -0.08
N THR A 73 -11.60 3.88 -1.28
CA THR A 73 -11.60 4.70 -2.51
C THR A 73 -13.03 5.02 -2.94
N SER A 74 -13.92 4.03 -2.91
CA SER A 74 -15.34 4.21 -3.23
C SER A 74 -16.05 5.26 -2.34
N LEU A 75 -15.46 5.62 -1.20
CA LEU A 75 -15.99 6.61 -0.26
C LEU A 75 -15.18 7.91 -0.23
N ALA A 76 -14.15 8.10 -1.08
CA ALA A 76 -13.20 9.21 -0.98
C ALA A 76 -13.87 10.61 -0.98
N GLY A 77 -15.00 10.80 -1.68
CA GLY A 77 -15.79 12.04 -1.67
C GLY A 77 -16.76 12.21 -0.48
N ARG A 78 -16.81 11.24 0.44
CA ARG A 78 -17.76 11.15 1.56
C ARG A 78 -17.04 10.91 2.90
N ASN A 79 -15.87 11.51 3.09
CA ASN A 79 -14.97 11.24 4.22
C ASN A 79 -14.42 9.79 4.25
N GLY A 80 -14.16 9.19 3.08
CA GLY A 80 -13.65 7.82 2.94
C GLY A 80 -12.24 7.59 3.49
N LYS A 81 -11.64 8.59 4.13
CA LYS A 81 -10.41 8.47 4.90
C LYS A 81 -10.70 8.91 6.33
N VAL A 82 -10.39 8.04 7.28
CA VAL A 82 -10.55 8.30 8.72
C VAL A 82 -9.20 8.05 9.37
N THR A 83 -8.75 8.98 10.19
CA THR A 83 -7.51 8.88 10.96
C THR A 83 -7.85 9.03 12.44
N GLY A 84 -7.48 8.04 13.25
CA GLY A 84 -7.75 7.99 14.68
C GLY A 84 -6.46 8.17 15.47
N PHE A 85 -6.07 9.41 15.74
CA PHE A 85 -5.03 9.76 16.72
C PHE A 85 -5.47 10.97 17.52
#